data_AF-A0A0D6KWH0-F1
#
_entry.id   AF-A0A0D6KWH0-F1
#
_cell.length_a   1.000
_cell.length_b   1.000
_cell.length_c   1.000
_cell.angle_alpha   90.00
_cell.angle_beta   90.00
_cell.angle_gamma   90.00
#
_symmetry.space_group_name_H-M   'P 1'
#
loop_
_entity.id
_entity.type
_entity.pdbx_description
1 polymer ?
#
loop_
_entity_poly.entity_id
_entity_poly.type
_entity_poly.pdbx_seq_one_letter_code
_entity_poly.pdbx_strand_id
1 'polypeptide(L)'
;MRRIDAIGIGLGFFVAGGVAYIGLQLVGLDNQQAGIWSQVLLISGLLGWLATYIFRAVGKKMTYHQQREDYEQAFFQKRLDELTPEELAKIEAEIEQEKQTQV
;
A
#
# COMPACT_ATOMS: atom_id res chain seq x y z
N MET A 1 11.95 12.79 5.86
CA MET A 1 11.98 14.00 5.00
C MET A 1 12.53 15.16 5.81
N ARG A 2 13.45 15.93 5.22
CA ARG A 2 13.94 17.20 5.76
C ARG A 2 12.91 18.30 5.46
N ARG A 3 12.95 19.39 6.23
CA ARG A 3 12.02 20.54 6.04
C ARG A 3 12.08 21.10 4.62
N ILE A 4 13.28 21.16 4.03
CA ILE A 4 13.49 21.65 2.68
C ILE A 4 12.85 20.77 1.61
N ASP A 5 12.79 19.45 1.84
CA ASP A 5 12.16 18.51 0.91
C ASP A 5 10.65 18.80 0.81
N ALA A 6 10.01 19.07 1.95
CA ALA A 6 8.58 19.41 2.00
C ALA A 6 8.28 20.72 1.26
N ILE A 7 9.14 21.73 1.44
CA ILE A 7 9.02 23.02 0.73
C ILE A 7 9.21 22.81 -0.78
N GLY A 8 10.22 22.04 -1.19
CA GLY A 8 10.49 21.73 -2.58
C GLY A 8 9.33 21.00 -3.26
N ILE A 9 8.74 20.01 -2.58
CA ILE A 9 7.56 19.30 -3.08
C ILE A 9 6.37 20.26 -3.22
N GLY A 10 6.11 21.09 -2.21
CA GLY A 10 5.03 22.07 -2.25
C GLY A 10 5.17 23.07 -3.41
N LEU A 11 6.37 23.62 -3.61
CA LEU A 11 6.66 24.49 -4.74
C LEU A 11 6.55 23.77 -6.09
N GLY A 12 6.97 22.52 -6.17
CA GLY A 12 6.84 21.69 -7.36
C GLY A 12 5.36 21.53 -7.78
N PHE A 13 4.48 21.20 -6.84
CA PHE A 13 3.03 21.12 -7.12
C PHE A 13 2.43 22.47 -7.50
N PHE A 14 2.86 23.56 -6.86
CA PHE A 14 2.39 24.90 -7.20
C PHE A 14 2.77 25.28 -8.64
N VAL A 15 4.04 25.10 -9.02
CA VAL A 15 4.52 25.37 -10.38
C VAL A 15 3.81 24.47 -11.40
N ALA A 16 3.68 23.17 -11.11
CA ALA A 16 2.97 22.24 -11.98
C ALA A 16 1.50 22.64 -12.19
N GLY A 17 0.82 23.09 -11.13
CA GLY A 17 -0.56 23.62 -11.21
C GLY A 17 -0.64 24.87 -12.09
N GLY A 18 0.30 25.81 -11.94
CA GLY A 18 0.40 26.99 -12.80
C GLY A 18 0.64 26.65 -14.27
N VAL A 19 1.52 25.67 -14.54
CA VAL A 19 1.76 25.16 -15.90
C VAL A 19 0.50 24.53 -16.48
N ALA A 20 -0.23 23.72 -15.71
CA ALA A 20 -1.49 23.13 -16.16
C ALA A 20 -2.54 24.20 -16.46
N TYR A 21 -2.67 25.22 -15.59
CA TYR A 21 -3.58 26.35 -15.81
C TYR A 21 -3.26 27.11 -17.10
N ILE A 22 -2.00 27.52 -17.30
CA ILE A 22 -1.57 28.21 -18.51
C ILE A 22 -1.77 27.32 -19.74
N GLY A 23 -1.44 26.04 -19.65
CA GLY A 23 -1.65 25.06 -20.72
C GLY A 23 -3.11 24.99 -21.15
N LEU A 24 -4.05 24.98 -20.19
CA LEU A 24 -5.48 25.00 -20.48
C LEU A 24 -5.93 26.32 -21.15
N GLN A 25 -5.39 27.46 -20.72
CA GLN A 25 -5.65 28.75 -21.38
C GLN A 25 -5.16 28.76 -22.83
N LEU A 26 -3.98 28.19 -23.10
CA LEU A 26 -3.42 28.11 -24.45
C LEU A 26 -4.27 27.26 -25.41
N VAL A 27 -5.06 26.33 -24.88
CA VAL A 27 -6.02 25.50 -25.65
C VAL A 27 -7.38 26.20 -25.81
N GLY A 28 -7.53 27.42 -25.29
CA GLY A 28 -8.68 28.29 -25.50
C GLY A 28 -9.70 28.33 -24.35
N LEU A 29 -9.37 27.77 -23.18
CA LEU A 29 -10.23 27.90 -22.00
C LEU A 29 -10.12 29.32 -21.43
N ASP A 30 -11.26 29.89 -21.03
CA ASP A 30 -11.27 31.13 -20.26
C ASP A 30 -10.64 30.94 -18.87
N ASN A 31 -10.36 32.07 -18.19
CA ASN A 31 -9.69 32.06 -16.90
C ASN A 31 -10.44 31.26 -15.82
N GLN A 32 -11.77 31.27 -15.84
CA GLN A 32 -12.58 30.58 -14.84
C GLN A 32 -12.56 29.07 -15.10
N GLN A 33 -12.78 28.66 -16.34
CA GLN A 33 -12.74 27.26 -16.75
C GLN A 33 -11.36 26.64 -16.57
N ALA A 34 -10.30 27.34 -16.99
CA ALA A 34 -8.92 26.88 -16.78
C ALA A 34 -8.62 26.68 -15.28
N GLY A 35 -9.13 27.58 -14.42
CA GLY A 35 -9.02 27.44 -12.96
C GLY A 35 -9.72 26.18 -12.45
N ILE A 36 -10.98 25.97 -12.83
CA ILE A 36 -11.76 24.79 -12.44
C ILE A 36 -11.06 23.49 -12.88
N TRP A 37 -10.67 23.40 -14.16
CA TRP A 37 -10.07 22.18 -14.71
C TRP A 37 -8.68 21.90 -14.14
N SER A 38 -7.86 22.93 -13.88
CA SER A 38 -6.58 22.75 -13.19
C SER A 38 -6.77 22.16 -11.78
N GLN A 39 -7.80 22.60 -11.05
CA GLN A 39 -8.14 22.07 -9.74
C GLN A 39 -8.68 20.64 -9.81
N VAL A 40 -9.53 20.33 -10.79
CA VAL A 40 -10.01 18.96 -11.03
C VAL A 40 -8.83 18.02 -11.28
N LEU A 41 -7.88 18.41 -12.15
CA LEU A 41 -6.68 17.64 -12.42
C LEU A 41 -5.87 17.35 -11.14
N LEU A 42 -5.66 18.38 -10.30
CA LEU A 42 -4.95 18.23 -9.02
C LEU A 42 -5.67 17.27 -8.07
N ILE A 43 -6.99 17.43 -7.88
CA ILE A 43 -7.78 16.57 -7.00
C ILE A 43 -7.81 15.14 -7.53
N SER A 44 -8.01 14.94 -8.83
CA SER A 44 -7.97 13.61 -9.45
C SER A 44 -6.62 12.94 -9.26
N GLY A 45 -5.52 13.68 -9.40
CA GLY A 45 -4.17 13.19 -9.11
C GLY A 45 -4.00 12.77 -7.66
N LEU A 46 -4.49 13.58 -6.70
CA LEU A 46 -4.47 13.25 -5.28
C LEU A 46 -5.32 12.01 -4.95
N LEU A 47 -6.52 11.91 -5.52
CA LEU A 47 -7.39 10.75 -5.36
C LEU A 47 -6.74 9.48 -5.95
N GLY A 48 -6.11 9.60 -7.12
CA GLY A 48 -5.36 8.52 -7.73
C GLY A 48 -4.20 8.07 -6.85
N TRP A 49 -3.41 9.02 -6.33
CA TRP A 49 -2.31 8.72 -5.41
C TRP A 49 -2.81 8.05 -4.12
N LEU A 50 -3.90 8.57 -3.53
CA LEU A 50 -4.51 7.98 -2.33
C LEU A 50 -5.05 6.57 -2.60
N ALA A 51 -5.68 6.35 -3.76
CA ALA A 51 -6.13 5.03 -4.15
C ALA A 51 -4.97 4.03 -4.19
N THR A 52 -3.77 4.42 -4.66
CA THR A 52 -2.60 3.53 -4.63
C THR A 52 -2.22 3.10 -3.21
N TYR A 53 -2.42 3.96 -2.22
CA TYR A 53 -2.20 3.60 -0.82
C TYR A 53 -3.24 2.58 -0.35
N ILE A 54 -4.51 2.82 -0.64
CA ILE A 54 -5.61 1.91 -0.27
C ILE A 54 -5.40 0.53 -0.90
N PHE A 55 -5.07 0.45 -2.19
CA PHE A 55 -4.81 -0.83 -2.87
C PHE A 55 -3.65 -1.60 -2.25
N ARG A 56 -2.57 -0.92 -1.85
CA ARG A 56 -1.45 -1.58 -1.16
C ARG A 56 -1.84 -2.08 0.23
N ALA A 57 -2.58 -1.28 0.98
CA ALA A 57 -3.04 -1.63 2.31
C ALA A 57 -4.01 -2.83 2.28
N VAL A 58 -5.05 -2.77 1.45
CA VAL A 58 -6.04 -3.85 1.29
C VAL A 58 -5.38 -5.12 0.74
N GLY A 59 -4.47 -4.97 -0.23
CA GLY A 59 -3.72 -6.09 -0.80
C GLY A 59 -2.65 -6.68 0.12
N LYS A 60 -2.54 -6.21 1.37
CA LYS A 60 -1.49 -6.59 2.33
C LYS A 60 -0.06 -6.42 1.80
N LYS A 61 0.16 -5.56 0.80
CA LYS A 61 1.47 -5.28 0.19
C LYS A 61 2.20 -4.16 0.93
N MET A 62 2.19 -4.24 2.26
CA MET A 62 2.90 -3.30 3.12
C MET A 62 4.02 -4.04 3.85
N THR A 63 5.11 -3.34 4.11
CA THR A 63 6.29 -3.91 4.77
C THR A 63 5.95 -4.57 6.11
N TYR A 64 4.97 -4.05 6.86
CA TYR A 64 4.54 -4.66 8.12
C TYR A 64 3.93 -6.05 7.92
N HIS A 65 3.18 -6.28 6.83
CA HIS A 65 2.59 -7.60 6.56
C HIS A 65 3.66 -8.64 6.26
N GLN A 66 4.65 -8.30 5.42
CA GLN A 66 5.80 -9.18 5.17
C GLN A 66 6.57 -9.48 6.44
N GLN A 67 6.95 -8.44 7.22
CA GLN A 67 7.67 -8.64 8.48
C GLN A 67 6.91 -9.54 9.46
N ARG A 68 5.59 -9.41 9.53
CA ARG A 68 4.75 -10.26 10.38
C ARG A 68 4.74 -11.71 9.89
N GLU A 69 4.55 -11.92 8.59
CA GLU A 69 4.52 -13.26 7.98
C GLU A 69 5.87 -13.98 8.14
N ASP A 70 6.97 -13.28 7.87
CA ASP A 70 8.34 -13.78 8.04
C ASP A 70 8.60 -14.16 9.51
N TYR A 71 8.15 -13.31 10.46
CA TYR A 71 8.27 -13.58 11.88
C TYR A 71 7.45 -14.80 12.31
N GLU A 72 6.19 -14.88 11.90
CA GLU A 72 5.31 -16.01 12.23
C GLU A 72 5.90 -17.32 11.69
N GLN A 73 6.37 -17.33 10.44
CA GLN A 73 6.98 -18.51 9.83
C GLN A 73 8.25 -18.93 10.57
N ALA A 74 9.15 -18.00 10.85
CA ALA A 74 10.38 -18.30 11.59
C ALA A 74 10.11 -18.77 13.02
N PHE A 75 9.12 -18.19 13.68
CA PHE A 75 8.69 -18.59 15.01
C PHE A 75 8.16 -20.02 15.01
N PHE A 76 7.19 -20.34 14.14
CA PHE A 76 6.62 -21.69 14.09
C PHE A 76 7.64 -22.75 13.69
N GLN A 77 8.53 -22.45 12.73
CA GLN A 77 9.61 -23.37 12.36
C GLN A 77 10.48 -23.71 13.57
N LYS A 78 10.90 -22.69 14.32
CA LYS A 78 11.70 -22.92 15.54
C LYS A 78 10.96 -23.77 16.56
N ARG A 79 9.65 -23.56 16.73
CA ARG A 79 8.84 -24.38 17.64
C ARG A 79 8.74 -25.83 17.18
N LEU A 80 8.66 -26.09 15.88
CA LEU A 80 8.67 -27.45 15.34
C LEU A 80 10.03 -28.12 15.53
N ASP A 81 11.12 -27.39 15.31
CA ASP A 81 12.49 -27.91 15.47
C ASP A 81 12.84 -28.24 16.94
N GLU A 82 12.15 -27.60 17.89
CA GLU A 82 12.29 -27.84 19.34
C GLU A 82 11.46 -29.04 19.83
N LEU A 83 10.52 -29.58 19.04
CA LEU A 83 9.68 -30.71 19.45
C LEU A 83 10.42 -32.04 19.33
N THR A 84 10.11 -32.96 20.25
CA THR A 84 10.60 -34.32 20.16
C THR A 84 9.90 -35.10 19.03
N PRO A 85 10.51 -36.17 18.49
CA PRO A 85 9.89 -37.00 17.45
C PRO A 85 8.53 -37.60 17.89
N GLU A 86 8.37 -37.88 19.18
CA GLU A 86 7.13 -38.43 19.75
C GLU A 86 6.01 -37.39 19.76
N GLU A 87 6.33 -36.14 20.12
CA GLU A 87 5.38 -35.03 20.10
C GLU A 87 4.97 -34.65 18.67
N LEU A 88 5.92 -34.66 17.73
CA LEU A 88 5.64 -34.45 16.30
C LEU A 88 4.72 -35.54 15.75
N ALA A 89 5.01 -36.82 16.01
CA ALA A 89 4.17 -37.93 15.57
C ALA A 89 2.74 -37.86 16.15
N LYS A 90 2.61 -37.37 17.39
CA LYS A 90 1.29 -37.12 18.00
C LYS A 90 0.51 -36.02 17.27
N ILE A 91 1.16 -34.90 16.96
CA ILE A 91 0.53 -33.79 16.21
C ILE A 91 0.13 -34.25 14.80
N GLU A 92 0.98 -35.03 14.12
CA GLU A 92 0.67 -35.60 12.80
C GLU A 92 -0.58 -36.51 12.86
N ALA A 93 -0.67 -37.37 13.88
CA ALA A 93 -1.83 -38.24 14.08
C ALA A 93 -3.12 -37.46 14.38
N GLU A 94 -3.04 -36.37 15.17
CA GLU A 94 -4.18 -35.48 15.43
C GLU A 94 -4.68 -34.79 14.14
N ILE A 95 -3.76 -34.29 13.29
CA ILE A 95 -4.11 -33.66 12.00
C ILE A 95 -4.79 -34.67 11.06
N GLU A 96 -4.32 -35.92 11.02
CA GLU A 96 -4.90 -36.96 10.18
C GLU A 96 -6.32 -37.33 10.64
N GLN A 97 -6.56 -37.41 11.95
CA GLN A 97 -7.91 -37.58 12.51
C GLN A 97 -8.85 -36.42 12.20
N GLU A 98 -8.39 -35.17 12.33
CA GLU A 98 -9.20 -33.99 11.99
C GLU A 98 -9.58 -33.96 10.51
N LYS A 99 -8.63 -34.29 9.62
CA LYS A 99 -8.90 -34.40 8.17
C LYS A 99 -9.93 -35.48 7.87
N GLN A 100 -9.87 -36.63 8.54
CA GLN A 100 -10.85 -37.72 8.35
C GLN A 100 -12.23 -37.36 8.90
N THR A 101 -12.32 -36.51 9.92
CA THR A 101 -13.57 -36.10 10.57
C THR A 101 -14.28 -34.95 9.83
N GLN A 102 -13.55 -34.16 9.03
CA GLN A 102 -14.11 -33.07 8.21
C GLN A 102 -14.62 -33.51 6.83
N VAL A 103 -14.58 -34.81 6.48
CA VAL A 103 -15.16 -35.38 5.24
C VAL A 103 -16.57 -35.89 5.47
#